data_AF-A0A976JHY4-F1
#
_entry.id   AF-A0A976JHY4-F1
#
_cell.length_a   1.000
_cell.length_b   1.000
_cell.length_c   1.000
_cell.angle_alpha   90.00
_cell.angle_beta   90.00
_cell.angle_gamma   90.00
#
_symmetry.space_group_name_H-M   'P 1'
#
loop_
_entity.id
_entity.type
_entity.pdbx_description
1 polymer ?
#
loop_
_entity_poly.entity_id
_entity_poly.type
_entity_poly.pdbx_seq_one_letter_code
_entity_poly.pdbx_strand_id
1 'polypeptide(L)'
;MISDIEKKQFINLFNQIIENVKAEGLEVEVRESLTGDNVDLALDERENTMTWKLKARRDLYIKKINIALEKLENGTFGECEECGGMIEKGRLLARPTATMCIHCKEEQEQSETKIPYQRRSHTLGKEILREITPEELALGIDIAGEIDHKKIRRLERLMIGENRAS
;
A
#
# COMPACT_ATOMS: atom_id res chain seq x y z
N MET A 1 7.32 17.49 23.06
CA MET A 1 8.29 16.51 22.53
C MET A 1 8.03 15.17 23.19
N ILE A 2 8.08 14.09 22.42
CA ILE A 2 7.86 12.71 22.92
C ILE A 2 9.08 12.29 23.75
N SER A 3 8.85 11.72 24.93
CA SER A 3 9.91 11.22 25.80
C SER A 3 10.56 9.95 25.23
N ASP A 4 11.82 9.67 25.60
CA ASP A 4 12.52 8.46 25.14
C ASP A 4 11.82 7.15 25.57
N ILE A 5 11.04 7.19 26.64
CA ILE A 5 10.21 6.06 27.11
C ILE A 5 9.06 5.82 26.12
N GLU A 6 8.37 6.87 25.71
CA GLU A 6 7.26 6.79 24.77
C GLU A 6 7.74 6.36 23.37
N LYS A 7 8.92 6.82 22.93
CA LYS A 7 9.53 6.34 21.69
C LYS A 7 9.71 4.82 21.70
N LYS A 8 10.24 4.25 22.79
CA LYS A 8 10.38 2.79 22.93
C LYS A 8 9.05 2.06 22.88
N GLN A 9 7.99 2.61 23.47
CA GLN A 9 6.65 2.04 23.39
C GLN A 9 6.14 1.96 21.95
N PHE A 10 6.28 3.04 21.18
CA PHE A 10 5.87 3.06 19.78
C PHE A 10 6.71 2.13 18.91
N ILE A 11 8.04 2.04 19.12
CA ILE A 11 8.90 1.10 18.39
C ILE A 11 8.44 -0.35 18.63
N ASN A 12 8.19 -0.72 19.88
CA ASN A 12 7.70 -2.05 20.22
C ASN A 12 6.34 -2.33 19.56
N LEU A 13 5.42 -1.36 19.59
CA LEU A 13 4.12 -1.45 18.93
C LEU A 13 4.27 -1.66 17.41
N PHE A 14 5.13 -0.87 16.75
CA PHE A 14 5.37 -1.01 15.30
C PHE A 14 5.96 -2.36 14.94
N ASN A 15 6.92 -2.87 15.71
CA ASN A 15 7.51 -4.19 15.49
C ASN A 15 6.46 -5.31 15.61
N GLN A 16 5.61 -5.26 16.64
CA GLN A 16 4.50 -6.20 16.80
C GLN A 16 3.54 -6.17 15.60
N ILE A 17 3.21 -4.97 15.11
CA ILE A 17 2.33 -4.82 13.95
C ILE A 17 3.01 -5.43 12.70
N ILE A 18 4.30 -5.19 12.48
CA ILE A 18 5.04 -5.77 11.35
C ILE A 18 5.06 -7.29 11.42
N GLU A 19 5.33 -7.86 12.59
CA GLU A 19 5.33 -9.31 12.81
C GLU A 19 3.95 -9.91 12.53
N ASN A 20 2.88 -9.30 13.04
CA ASN A 20 1.51 -9.75 12.80
C ASN A 20 1.16 -9.72 11.30
N VAL A 21 1.48 -8.62 10.59
CA VAL A 21 1.20 -8.48 9.15
C VAL A 21 2.01 -9.48 8.32
N LYS A 22 3.25 -9.80 8.74
CA LYS A 22 4.07 -10.84 8.11
C LYS A 22 3.53 -12.24 8.36
N ALA A 23 3.09 -12.54 9.58
CA ALA A 23 2.50 -13.81 9.95
C ALA A 23 1.18 -14.08 9.21
N GLU A 24 0.32 -13.07 9.09
CA GLU A 24 -0.90 -13.10 8.26
C GLU A 24 -0.60 -13.22 6.76
N GLY A 25 0.64 -12.94 6.36
CA GLY A 25 1.05 -12.89 4.96
C GLY A 25 1.65 -14.16 4.39
N LEU A 26 1.73 -15.23 5.19
CA LEU A 26 2.23 -16.52 4.73
C LEU A 26 1.17 -17.20 3.84
N GLU A 27 1.57 -17.48 2.59
CA GLU A 27 0.84 -18.16 1.50
C GLU A 27 -0.29 -17.37 0.82
N VAL A 28 0.08 -16.59 -0.21
CA VAL A 28 -0.82 -16.30 -1.33
C VAL A 28 -0.37 -17.17 -2.49
N GLU A 29 -0.81 -18.43 -2.52
CA GLU A 29 -0.71 -19.22 -3.75
C GLU A 29 -1.74 -18.69 -4.75
N VAL A 30 -1.25 -18.30 -5.92
CA VAL A 30 -2.12 -18.01 -7.06
C VAL A 30 -2.76 -19.34 -7.45
N ARG A 31 -4.08 -19.44 -7.28
CA ARG A 31 -4.82 -20.61 -7.77
C ARG A 31 -4.82 -20.55 -9.29
N GLU A 32 -4.10 -21.47 -9.92
CA GLU A 32 -4.09 -21.62 -11.37
C GLU A 32 -4.75 -22.96 -11.69
N SER A 33 -6.06 -22.97 -11.84
CA SER A 33 -6.75 -24.15 -12.35
C SER A 33 -6.55 -24.22 -13.86
N LEU A 34 -5.56 -25.01 -14.29
CA LEU A 34 -5.27 -25.27 -15.71
C LEU A 34 -6.35 -26.15 -16.37
N THR A 35 -7.29 -26.68 -15.58
CA THR A 35 -8.36 -27.58 -16.03
C THR A 35 -9.66 -27.24 -15.28
N GLY A 36 -10.38 -26.21 -15.75
CA GLY A 36 -11.68 -25.79 -15.23
C GLY A 36 -12.59 -25.32 -16.36
N ASP A 37 -13.91 -25.26 -16.11
CA ASP A 37 -14.83 -24.63 -17.07
C ASP A 37 -14.71 -23.09 -17.05
N ASN A 38 -15.42 -22.39 -17.93
CA ASN A 38 -15.35 -20.93 -17.98
C ASN A 38 -15.82 -20.26 -16.67
N VAL A 39 -16.67 -20.93 -15.89
CA VAL A 39 -17.16 -20.41 -14.60
C VAL A 39 -16.07 -20.56 -13.55
N ASP A 40 -15.40 -21.71 -13.49
CA ASP A 40 -14.28 -21.97 -12.59
C ASP A 40 -13.13 -20.97 -12.83
N LEU A 41 -12.74 -20.77 -14.10
CA LEU A 41 -11.71 -19.81 -14.47
C LEU A 41 -12.05 -18.37 -14.04
N ALA A 42 -13.31 -17.95 -14.23
CA ALA A 42 -13.76 -16.63 -13.83
C ALA A 42 -13.78 -16.45 -12.30
N LEU A 43 -14.11 -17.50 -11.55
CA LEU A 43 -14.07 -17.49 -10.08
C LEU A 43 -12.64 -17.41 -9.56
N ASP A 44 -11.73 -18.21 -10.11
CA ASP A 44 -10.30 -18.19 -9.76
C ASP A 44 -9.66 -16.85 -10.05
N GLU A 45 -9.92 -16.26 -11.23
CA GLU A 45 -9.44 -14.92 -11.55
C GLU A 45 -9.95 -13.88 -10.56
N ARG A 46 -11.23 -13.95 -10.19
CA ARG A 46 -11.81 -13.04 -9.20
C ARG A 46 -11.15 -13.21 -7.84
N GLU A 47 -10.96 -14.43 -7.36
CA GLU A 47 -10.31 -14.71 -6.07
C GLU A 47 -8.86 -14.21 -6.08
N ASN A 48 -8.10 -14.57 -7.12
CA ASN A 48 -6.74 -14.07 -7.32
C ASN A 48 -6.71 -12.53 -7.30
N THR A 49 -7.55 -11.85 -8.08
CA THR A 49 -7.55 -10.37 -8.07
C THR A 49 -7.84 -9.78 -6.69
N MET A 50 -8.66 -10.44 -5.87
CA MET A 50 -8.89 -10.03 -4.48
C MET A 50 -7.66 -10.27 -3.61
N THR A 51 -7.01 -11.43 -3.71
CA THR A 51 -5.80 -11.74 -2.93
C THR A 51 -4.66 -10.78 -3.27
N TRP A 52 -4.44 -10.48 -4.56
CA TRP A 52 -3.47 -9.48 -5.02
C TRP A 52 -3.75 -8.08 -4.43
N LYS A 53 -5.02 -7.65 -4.41
CA LYS A 53 -5.42 -6.35 -3.82
C LYS A 53 -5.16 -6.31 -2.31
N LEU A 54 -5.44 -7.40 -1.60
CA LEU A 54 -5.18 -7.49 -0.16
C LEU A 54 -3.68 -7.48 0.15
N LYS A 55 -2.87 -8.22 -0.62
CA LYS A 55 -1.41 -8.18 -0.54
C LYS A 55 -0.86 -6.77 -0.74
N ALA A 56 -1.25 -6.11 -1.83
CA ALA A 56 -0.82 -4.74 -2.12
C ALA A 56 -1.19 -3.74 -0.99
N ARG A 57 -2.35 -3.91 -0.35
CA ARG A 57 -2.74 -3.09 0.81
C ARG A 57 -1.86 -3.34 2.03
N ARG A 58 -1.48 -4.61 2.29
CA ARG A 58 -0.56 -4.98 3.37
C ARG A 58 0.82 -4.38 3.16
N ASP A 59 1.36 -4.51 1.94
CA ASP A 59 2.67 -3.95 1.59
C ASP A 59 2.71 -2.42 1.76
N LEU A 60 1.66 -1.73 1.30
CA LEU A 60 1.50 -0.29 1.51
C LEU A 60 1.39 0.08 3.00
N TYR A 61 0.76 -0.77 3.82
CA TYR A 61 0.67 -0.53 5.26
C TYR A 61 2.03 -0.67 5.95
N ILE A 62 2.82 -1.67 5.60
CA ILE A 62 4.20 -1.82 6.08
C ILE A 62 5.04 -0.58 5.72
N LYS A 63 4.92 -0.08 4.49
CA LYS A 63 5.60 1.14 4.07
C LYS A 63 5.24 2.35 4.93
N LYS A 64 3.96 2.51 5.27
CA LYS A 64 3.51 3.58 6.18
C LYS A 64 4.09 3.45 7.58
N ILE A 65 4.26 2.22 8.07
CA ILE A 65 4.90 1.96 9.37
C ILE A 65 6.37 2.38 9.31
N ASN A 66 7.09 2.02 8.25
CA ASN A 66 8.50 2.41 8.08
C ASN A 66 8.68 3.93 8.05
N ILE A 67 7.82 4.66 7.33
CA ILE A 67 7.82 6.13 7.32
C ILE A 67 7.53 6.69 8.72
N ALA A 68 6.61 6.07 9.47
CA ALA A 68 6.29 6.51 10.83
C ALA A 68 7.47 6.28 11.80
N LEU A 69 8.21 5.18 11.64
CA LEU A 69 9.44 4.91 12.38
C LEU A 69 10.53 5.95 12.06
N GLU A 70 10.71 6.30 10.80
CA GLU A 70 11.66 7.35 10.39
C GLU A 70 11.31 8.71 11.01
N LYS A 71 10.02 9.08 11.02
CA LYS A 71 9.55 10.29 11.72
C LYS A 71 9.79 10.24 13.23
N LEU A 72 9.75 9.06 13.83
CA LEU A 72 10.01 8.87 15.26
C LEU A 72 11.49 9.10 15.59
N GLU A 73 12.39 8.66 14.70
CA GLU A 73 13.83 8.92 14.78
C GLU A 73 14.15 10.40 14.58
N ASN A 74 13.53 11.03 13.58
CA ASN A 74 13.67 12.46 13.28
C ASN A 74 12.99 13.39 14.32
N GLY A 75 12.18 12.83 15.23
CA GLY A 75 11.52 13.59 16.28
C GLY A 75 10.28 14.39 15.86
N THR A 76 9.80 14.21 14.62
CA THR A 76 8.59 14.85 14.06
C THR A 76 7.35 13.97 14.19
N PHE A 77 7.47 12.78 14.80
CA PHE A 77 6.33 11.90 15.03
C PHE A 77 5.29 12.54 15.94
N GLY A 78 4.02 12.43 15.54
CA GLY A 78 2.89 13.00 16.26
C GLY A 78 2.60 14.46 15.94
N GLU A 79 3.23 15.04 14.91
CA GLU A 79 2.86 16.34 14.35
C GLU A 79 1.88 16.16 13.17
N CYS A 80 0.86 17.02 13.11
CA CYS A 80 -0.10 17.05 12.01
C CYS A 80 0.51 17.70 10.77
N GLU A 81 0.49 17.02 9.64
CA GLU A 81 1.05 17.54 8.37
C GLU A 81 0.32 18.76 7.80
N GLU A 82 -0.94 18.99 8.19
CA GLU A 82 -1.75 20.10 7.64
C GLU A 82 -1.70 21.36 8.51
N CYS A 83 -1.82 21.22 9.83
CA CYS A 83 -1.85 22.36 10.76
C CYS A 83 -0.61 22.53 11.63
N GLY A 84 0.35 21.59 11.59
CA GLY A 84 1.54 21.58 12.48
C GLY A 84 1.22 21.33 13.96
N GLY A 85 -0.05 21.08 14.30
CA GLY A 85 -0.47 20.81 15.67
C GLY A 85 -0.08 19.41 16.13
N MET A 86 -0.01 19.20 17.44
CA MET A 86 0.26 17.88 18.02
C MET A 86 -0.97 16.97 17.91
N ILE A 87 -0.78 15.75 17.44
CA ILE A 87 -1.80 14.70 17.36
C ILE A 87 -1.99 14.09 18.76
N GLU A 88 -3.25 13.90 19.16
CA GLU A 88 -3.58 13.30 20.44
C GLU A 88 -2.99 11.88 20.56
N LYS A 89 -2.39 11.59 21.72
CA LYS A 89 -1.76 10.29 21.99
C LYS A 89 -2.73 9.13 21.86
N GLY A 90 -3.98 9.27 22.33
CA GLY A 90 -5.01 8.24 22.21
C GLY A 90 -5.25 7.84 20.74
N ARG A 91 -5.18 8.81 19.84
CA ARG A 91 -5.30 8.56 18.40
C ARG A 91 -4.08 7.85 17.82
N LEU A 92 -2.87 8.21 18.24
CA LEU A 92 -1.64 7.52 17.82
C LEU A 92 -1.57 6.08 18.35
N LEU A 93 -2.06 5.83 19.56
CA LEU A 93 -2.16 4.47 20.11
C LEU A 93 -3.18 3.62 19.33
N ALA A 94 -4.32 4.21 18.97
CA ALA A 94 -5.33 3.52 18.17
C ALA A 94 -4.91 3.33 16.70
N ARG A 95 -4.23 4.33 16.13
CA ARG A 95 -3.77 4.34 14.72
C ARG A 95 -2.39 4.99 14.62
N PRO A 96 -1.31 4.22 14.77
CA PRO A 96 0.05 4.76 14.89
C PRO A 96 0.64 5.29 13.58
N THR A 97 0.02 5.01 12.44
CA THR A 97 0.41 5.53 11.11
C THR A 97 -0.38 6.78 10.69
N ALA A 98 -1.10 7.43 11.60
CA ALA A 98 -1.91 8.59 11.28
C ALA A 98 -1.08 9.88 11.20
N THR A 99 -1.23 10.65 10.13
CA THR A 99 -0.40 11.84 9.85
C THR A 99 -1.09 13.19 10.07
N MET A 100 -2.40 13.21 10.25
CA MET A 100 -3.20 14.43 10.45
C MET A 100 -3.91 14.40 11.80
N CYS A 101 -4.30 15.51 12.42
CA CYS A 101 -5.13 15.50 13.62
C CYS A 101 -6.61 15.15 13.29
N ILE A 102 -7.47 15.03 14.32
CA ILE A 102 -8.90 14.69 14.13
C ILE A 102 -9.61 15.76 13.31
N HIS A 103 -9.48 17.04 13.70
CA HIS A 103 -10.14 18.15 13.02
C HIS A 103 -9.77 18.26 11.53
N CYS A 104 -8.47 18.27 11.22
CA CYS A 104 -8.01 18.30 9.83
C CYS A 104 -8.52 17.07 9.04
N LYS A 105 -8.56 15.89 9.68
CA LYS A 105 -9.05 14.68 9.02
C LYS A 105 -10.56 14.74 8.76
N GLU A 106 -11.34 15.29 9.69
CA GLU A 106 -12.78 15.50 9.53
C GLU A 106 -13.08 16.51 8.41
N GLU A 107 -12.38 17.64 8.38
CA GLU A 107 -12.51 18.65 7.31
C GLU A 107 -12.16 18.04 5.95
N GLN A 108 -11.08 17.26 5.87
CA GLN A 108 -10.71 16.53 4.67
C GLN A 108 -11.83 15.58 4.23
N GLU A 109 -12.34 14.73 5.12
CA GLU A 109 -13.42 13.78 4.83
C GLU A 109 -14.74 14.47 4.42
N GLN A 110 -15.03 15.65 4.97
CA GLN A 110 -16.18 16.46 4.56
C GLN A 110 -16.01 17.05 3.16
N SER A 111 -14.79 17.45 2.80
CA SER A 111 -14.45 17.98 1.48
C SER A 111 -14.37 16.89 0.40
N GLU A 112 -14.24 15.61 0.78
CA GLU A 112 -14.21 14.50 -0.16
C GLU A 112 -15.54 14.39 -0.92
N THR A 113 -15.47 14.45 -2.26
CA THR A 113 -16.66 14.46 -3.10
C THR A 113 -17.47 13.17 -2.91
N LYS A 114 -18.76 13.31 -2.60
CA LYS A 114 -19.69 12.16 -2.46
C LYS A 114 -19.83 11.35 -3.75
N ILE A 115 -19.57 11.98 -4.89
CA ILE A 115 -19.61 11.43 -6.24
C ILE A 115 -18.52 10.34 -6.41
N PRO A 116 -18.89 9.06 -6.56
CA PRO A 116 -17.92 7.95 -6.54
C PRO A 116 -16.80 8.06 -7.58
N TYR A 117 -17.09 8.59 -8.76
CA TYR A 117 -16.12 8.73 -9.86
C TYR A 117 -15.18 9.94 -9.72
N GLN A 118 -15.44 10.85 -8.78
CA GLN A 118 -14.58 12.01 -8.50
C GLN A 118 -13.74 11.81 -7.24
N ARG A 119 -13.98 10.73 -6.48
CA ARG A 119 -13.16 10.39 -5.31
C ARG A 119 -11.74 10.08 -5.74
N ARG A 120 -10.79 10.87 -5.24
CA ARG A 120 -9.38 10.54 -5.38
C ARG A 120 -9.04 9.52 -4.28
N SER A 121 -8.28 8.48 -4.60
CA SER A 121 -7.77 7.59 -3.56
C SER A 121 -6.77 8.35 -2.67
N HIS A 122 -7.13 8.60 -1.41
CA HIS A 122 -6.30 9.29 -0.41
C HIS A 122 -5.32 8.35 0.32
N THR A 123 -5.17 7.12 -0.17
CA THR A 123 -4.04 6.29 0.24
C THR A 123 -2.75 7.02 -0.11
N LEU A 124 -1.78 7.08 0.83
CA LEU A 124 -0.38 7.48 0.55
C LEU A 124 0.23 6.77 -0.68
N GLY A 125 -0.42 5.75 -1.24
CA GLY A 125 -0.13 5.25 -2.58
C GLY A 125 0.09 6.35 -3.61
N LYS A 126 -0.60 7.50 -3.59
CA LYS A 126 -0.31 8.59 -4.54
C LYS A 126 1.04 9.29 -4.34
N GLU A 127 1.60 9.26 -3.13
CA GLU A 127 2.91 9.84 -2.80
C GLU A 127 4.02 8.79 -2.86
N ILE A 128 3.77 7.57 -2.38
CA ILE A 128 4.68 6.42 -2.51
C ILE A 128 4.87 6.01 -3.99
N LEU A 129 3.85 6.19 -4.84
CA LEU A 129 3.95 5.95 -6.30
C LEU A 129 4.51 7.14 -7.09
N ARG A 130 4.74 8.32 -6.48
CA ARG A 130 5.40 9.46 -7.17
C ARG A 130 6.89 9.22 -7.38
N GLU A 131 7.48 8.33 -6.59
CA GLU A 131 8.88 7.90 -6.73
C GLU A 131 9.07 6.85 -7.84
N ILE A 132 7.98 6.40 -8.49
CA ILE A 132 8.06 5.55 -9.68
C ILE A 132 8.06 6.46 -10.91
N THR A 133 9.20 6.56 -11.58
CA THR A 133 9.32 7.26 -12.85
C THR A 133 8.41 6.62 -13.91
N PRO A 134 7.91 7.39 -14.89
CA PRO A 134 7.15 6.83 -16.01
C PRO A 134 7.89 5.70 -16.74
N GLU A 135 9.22 5.72 -16.70
CA GLU A 135 10.14 4.72 -17.25
C GLU A 135 10.11 3.40 -16.45
N GLU A 136 10.16 3.46 -15.10
CA GLU A 136 10.04 2.29 -14.23
C GLU A 136 8.66 1.62 -14.32
N LEU A 137 7.60 2.41 -14.52
CA LEU A 137 6.24 1.91 -14.74
C LEU A 137 6.11 1.18 -16.10
N ALA A 138 6.80 1.67 -17.13
CA ALA A 138 6.84 1.07 -18.46
C ALA A 138 7.64 -0.25 -18.50
N LEU A 139 8.65 -0.39 -17.62
CA LEU A 139 9.49 -1.58 -17.49
C LEU A 139 8.84 -2.72 -16.70
N GLY A 140 7.66 -2.49 -16.10
CA GLY A 140 6.92 -3.54 -15.41
C GLY A 140 7.61 -4.04 -14.14
N ILE A 141 8.47 -3.22 -13.54
CA ILE A 141 9.16 -3.51 -12.28
C ILE A 141 8.15 -3.31 -11.16
N ASP A 142 7.91 -4.36 -10.37
CA ASP A 142 7.12 -4.28 -9.15
C ASP A 142 7.91 -3.63 -8.01
N ILE A 143 7.19 -3.14 -6.99
CA ILE A 143 7.70 -2.23 -5.94
C ILE A 143 8.74 -2.86 -4.99
N ALA A 144 9.23 -4.06 -5.31
CA ALA A 144 10.28 -4.83 -4.65
C ALA A 144 11.55 -4.96 -5.51
N GLY A 145 11.59 -4.42 -6.73
CA GLY A 145 12.77 -4.45 -7.60
C GLY A 145 13.05 -5.81 -8.28
N GLU A 146 12.08 -6.73 -8.28
CA GLU A 146 12.16 -7.94 -9.11
C GLU A 146 11.57 -7.69 -10.50
N ILE A 147 12.08 -8.42 -11.49
CA ILE A 147 11.70 -8.26 -12.88
C ILE A 147 10.53 -9.23 -13.17
N ASP A 148 9.33 -8.70 -13.44
CA ASP A 148 8.20 -9.52 -13.90
C ASP A 148 8.42 -10.01 -15.35
N HIS A 149 9.10 -11.15 -15.45
CA HIS A 149 9.42 -11.81 -16.72
C HIS A 149 8.17 -12.19 -17.54
N LYS A 150 6.98 -12.30 -16.93
CA LYS A 150 5.72 -12.58 -17.67
C LYS A 150 5.25 -11.33 -18.41
N LYS A 151 5.46 -10.14 -17.85
CA LYS A 151 5.10 -8.85 -18.44
C LYS A 151 6.07 -8.43 -19.55
N ILE A 152 7.38 -8.69 -19.38
CA ILE A 152 8.39 -8.51 -20.44
C ILE A 152 8.09 -9.38 -21.66
N ARG A 153 7.84 -10.68 -21.49
CA ARG A 153 7.48 -11.57 -22.62
C ARG A 153 6.18 -11.20 -23.33
N ARG A 154 5.27 -10.48 -22.65
CA ARG A 154 4.02 -9.99 -23.26
C ARG A 154 4.29 -8.73 -24.09
N LEU A 155 5.14 -7.84 -23.59
CA LEU A 155 5.59 -6.64 -24.31
C LEU A 155 6.49 -6.99 -25.50
N GLU A 156 7.42 -7.94 -25.37
CA GLU A 156 8.24 -8.45 -26.47
C GLU A 156 7.36 -9.02 -27.60
N ARG A 157 6.34 -9.82 -27.27
CA ARG A 157 5.38 -10.34 -28.26
C ARG A 157 4.55 -9.27 -28.96
N LEU A 158 4.20 -8.19 -28.26
CA LEU A 158 3.47 -7.05 -28.82
C LEU A 158 4.36 -6.15 -29.69
N MET A 159 5.63 -6.00 -29.31
CA MET A 159 6.62 -5.15 -30.01
C MET A 159 7.19 -5.84 -31.26
N ILE A 160 7.30 -7.18 -31.27
CA ILE A 160 7.80 -7.96 -32.42
C ILE A 160 6.71 -8.16 -33.50
N GLY A 161 5.47 -7.76 -33.25
CA GLY A 161 4.42 -7.78 -34.27
C GLY A 161 4.06 -9.20 -34.76
N GLU A 162 4.23 -10.22 -33.93
CA GLU A 162 3.74 -11.57 -34.24
C GLU A 162 2.21 -11.61 -34.05
N ASN A 163 1.51 -11.07 -35.04
CA ASN A 163 0.12 -11.40 -35.30
C ASN A 163 0.05 -12.91 -35.60
N ARG A 164 -0.42 -13.72 -34.64
CA ARG A 164 -1.02 -15.00 -35.00
C ARG A 164 -2.36 -14.73 -35.66
N ALA A 165 -2.31 -14.56 -36.98
CA ALA A 165 -3.42 -14.79 -37.87
C ALA A 165 -2.98 -15.83 -38.91
N SER A 166 -3.18 -17.11 -38.56
CA SER A 166 -3.45 -18.31 -39.38
C SER A 166 -3.06 -19.56 -38.60
#